data_AF-A0A529MCF4-F1
#
_entry.id   AF-A0A529MCF4-F1
#
_cell.length_a   1.000
_cell.length_b   1.000
_cell.length_c   1.000
_cell.angle_alpha   90.00
_cell.angle_beta   90.00
_cell.angle_gamma   90.00
#
_symmetry.space_group_name_H-M   'P 1'
#
loop_
_entity.id
_entity.type
_entity.pdbx_description
1 polymer ?
#
loop_
_entity_poly.entity_id
_entity_poly.type
_entity_poly.pdbx_seq_one_letter_code
_entity_poly.pdbx_strand_id
1 'polypeptide(L)'
;MFWRPFKEGFEKSNPNYKIRDIPVPYGNFWDKQFVELSASNSPDIVTMFDTEIKSYVEHDFVEPLNSYIEKAGVTLDDFQPGAQAAVKDGNIYGLLFLVNPRAMFYHGGLFRNEGYRYQRIWRSSMQLCESSEKGRRSSGVSRHMPNRETQTIYLAKLCQSSLDLAEPSSRRGRQQQPSRKRWKR
;
A
#
# COMPACT_ATOMS: atom_id res chain seq x y z
N MET A 1 15.56 -5.13 14.63
CA MET A 1 15.23 -4.98 13.20
C MET A 1 14.35 -6.17 12.82
N PHE A 2 13.19 -5.92 12.19
CA PHE A 2 12.10 -6.89 11.96
C PHE A 2 12.56 -8.27 11.40
N TRP A 3 13.55 -8.28 10.50
CA TRP A 3 14.04 -9.48 9.80
C TRP A 3 15.03 -10.36 10.57
N ARG A 4 15.57 -9.88 11.69
CA ARG A 4 16.68 -10.54 12.38
C ARG A 4 16.35 -11.97 12.84
N PRO A 5 15.20 -12.25 13.48
CA PRO A 5 14.88 -13.61 13.91
C PRO A 5 14.71 -14.59 12.74
N PHE A 6 14.15 -14.12 11.61
CA PHE A 6 13.97 -14.95 10.41
C PHE A 6 15.33 -15.34 9.81
N LYS A 7 16.23 -14.36 9.68
CA LYS A 7 17.60 -14.57 9.23
C LYS A 7 18.35 -15.58 10.10
N GLU A 8 18.33 -15.38 11.42
CA GLU A 8 19.02 -16.27 12.36
C GLU A 8 18.46 -17.70 12.29
N GLY A 9 17.15 -17.87 12.19
CA GLY A 9 16.50 -19.18 12.02
C GLY A 9 16.88 -19.88 10.71
N PHE A 10 16.92 -19.12 9.61
CA PHE A 10 17.32 -19.64 8.30
C PHE A 10 18.79 -20.07 8.30
N GLU A 11 19.72 -19.21 8.73
CA GLU A 11 21.16 -19.52 8.74
C GLU A 11 21.50 -20.68 9.68
N LYS A 12 20.77 -20.82 10.80
CA LYS A 12 20.95 -21.96 11.72
C LYS A 12 20.55 -23.29 11.09
N SER A 13 19.49 -23.28 10.28
CA SER A 13 18.98 -24.48 9.59
C SER A 13 19.74 -24.77 8.29
N ASN A 14 20.44 -23.77 7.75
CA ASN A 14 21.12 -23.79 6.46
C ASN A 14 22.56 -23.24 6.61
N PRO A 15 23.48 -23.97 7.28
CA PRO A 15 24.79 -23.44 7.68
C PRO A 15 25.69 -23.03 6.52
N ASN A 16 25.45 -23.55 5.32
CA ASN A 16 26.20 -23.22 4.09
C ASN A 16 25.75 -21.90 3.44
N TYR A 17 24.66 -21.30 3.90
CA TYR A 17 24.09 -20.09 3.33
C TYR A 17 24.18 -18.93 4.32
N LYS A 18 24.51 -17.74 3.79
CA LYS A 18 24.62 -16.50 4.56
C LYS A 18 23.76 -15.40 3.95
N ILE A 19 22.93 -14.77 4.77
CA ILE A 19 22.09 -13.65 4.35
C ILE A 19 22.85 -12.35 4.61
N ARG A 20 23.12 -11.60 3.56
CA ARG A 20 23.74 -10.27 3.67
C ARG A 20 22.68 -9.19 3.53
N ASP A 21 22.47 -8.44 4.60
CA ASP A 21 21.53 -7.32 4.60
C ASP A 21 22.14 -6.12 3.85
N ILE A 22 21.37 -5.50 2.96
CA ILE A 22 21.72 -4.27 2.26
C ILE A 22 20.88 -3.14 2.86
N PRO A 23 21.42 -2.32 3.77
CA PRO A 23 20.66 -1.25 4.40
C PRO A 23 20.45 -0.10 3.42
N VAL A 24 19.20 0.13 3.03
CA VAL A 24 18.81 1.25 2.17
C VAL A 24 17.91 2.22 2.96
N PRO A 25 18.28 3.51 3.09
CA PRO A 25 17.41 4.50 3.73
C PRO A 25 16.07 4.62 3.03
N TYR A 26 14.97 4.62 3.81
CA TYR A 26 13.60 4.52 3.27
C TYR A 26 13.27 5.59 2.22
N GLY A 27 13.73 6.84 2.41
CA GLY A 27 13.38 7.97 1.54
C GLY A 27 13.72 7.75 0.06
N ASN A 28 14.79 7.00 -0.24
CA ASN A 28 15.25 6.72 -1.61
C ASN A 28 15.28 5.21 -1.88
N PHE A 29 14.51 4.42 -1.13
CA PHE A 29 14.59 2.95 -1.18
C PHE A 29 14.32 2.41 -2.58
N TRP A 30 13.22 2.86 -3.20
CA TRP A 30 12.77 2.37 -4.50
C TRP A 30 13.69 2.79 -5.64
N ASP A 31 14.11 4.06 -5.67
CA ASP A 31 15.01 4.56 -6.71
C ASP A 31 16.36 3.85 -6.66
N LYS A 32 16.91 3.64 -5.45
CA LYS A 32 18.17 2.91 -5.28
C LYS A 32 18.02 1.43 -5.66
N GLN A 33 16.97 0.78 -5.20
CA GLN A 33 16.71 -0.62 -5.55
C GLN A 33 16.55 -0.79 -7.06
N PHE A 34 15.83 0.11 -7.74
CA PHE A 34 15.67 0.07 -9.19
C PHE A 34 17.02 0.20 -9.92
N VAL A 35 17.89 1.12 -9.49
CA VAL A 35 19.24 1.28 -10.05
C VAL A 35 20.09 0.02 -9.80
N GLU A 36 20.01 -0.57 -8.61
CA GLU A 36 20.73 -1.81 -8.26
C GLU A 36 20.28 -3.00 -9.10
N LEU A 37 18.96 -3.18 -9.27
CA LEU A 37 18.36 -4.22 -10.13
C LEU A 37 18.75 -4.04 -11.60
N SER A 38 18.96 -2.80 -12.04
CA SER A 38 19.40 -2.47 -13.41
C SER A 38 20.91 -2.69 -13.61
N ALA A 39 21.68 -2.83 -12.54
CA ALA A 39 23.13 -2.94 -12.57
C ALA A 39 23.58 -4.41 -12.45
N SER A 40 24.83 -4.71 -12.78
CA SER A 40 25.41 -6.05 -12.67
C SER A 40 25.58 -6.59 -11.24
N ASN A 41 25.15 -5.84 -10.21
CA ASN A 41 25.30 -6.19 -8.80
C ASN A 41 23.95 -6.15 -8.07
N SER A 42 22.92 -6.71 -8.72
CA SER A 42 21.57 -6.83 -8.17
C SER A 42 21.53 -7.77 -6.95
N PRO A 43 20.74 -7.45 -5.90
CA PRO A 43 20.44 -8.41 -4.83
C PRO A 43 19.63 -9.61 -5.33
N ASP A 44 19.78 -10.75 -4.65
CA ASP A 44 19.05 -11.99 -4.95
C ASP A 44 17.59 -11.95 -4.47
N ILE A 45 17.33 -11.25 -3.36
CA ILE A 45 16.00 -11.12 -2.76
C ILE A 45 15.72 -9.63 -2.55
N VAL A 46 14.62 -9.16 -3.13
CA VAL A 46 14.15 -7.79 -2.98
C VAL A 46 12.82 -7.73 -2.25
N THR A 47 12.67 -6.72 -1.39
CA THR A 47 11.37 -6.34 -0.85
C THR A 47 10.75 -5.31 -1.78
N MET A 48 9.50 -5.54 -2.18
CA MET A 48 8.73 -4.63 -3.03
C MET A 48 7.39 -4.26 -2.38
N PHE A 49 6.90 -3.07 -2.66
CA PHE A 49 5.52 -2.68 -2.37
C PHE A 49 4.64 -2.99 -3.58
N ASP A 50 3.33 -3.05 -3.31
CA ASP A 50 2.31 -3.36 -4.31
C ASP A 50 2.34 -2.41 -5.51
N THR A 51 2.76 -1.16 -5.31
CA THR A 51 2.85 -0.16 -6.37
C THR A 51 4.00 -0.39 -7.37
N GLU A 52 5.00 -1.20 -7.01
CA GLU A 52 6.26 -1.37 -7.74
C GLU A 52 6.27 -2.67 -8.55
N ILE A 53 5.50 -3.69 -8.12
CA ILE A 53 5.42 -5.02 -8.74
C ILE A 53 5.29 -4.93 -10.26
N LYS A 54 4.33 -4.12 -10.74
CA LYS A 54 4.07 -4.00 -12.18
C LYS A 54 5.31 -3.54 -12.94
N SER A 55 6.00 -2.52 -12.44
CA SER A 55 7.20 -1.99 -13.09
C SER A 55 8.33 -3.02 -13.06
N TYR A 56 8.47 -3.77 -11.97
CA TYR A 56 9.55 -4.77 -11.83
C TYR A 56 9.35 -5.93 -12.79
N VAL A 57 8.10 -6.36 -13.00
CA VAL A 57 7.77 -7.38 -13.99
C VAL A 57 7.96 -6.85 -15.42
N GLU A 58 7.64 -5.59 -15.70
CA GLU A 58 7.82 -4.99 -17.04
C GLU A 58 9.30 -4.78 -17.40
N HIS A 59 10.19 -4.67 -16.41
CA HIS A 59 11.64 -4.54 -16.60
C HIS A 59 12.40 -5.87 -16.46
N ASP A 60 11.69 -7.00 -16.33
CA ASP A 60 12.28 -8.32 -16.12
C ASP A 60 13.24 -8.40 -14.90
N PHE A 61 12.96 -7.62 -13.85
CA PHE A 61 13.76 -7.63 -12.62
C PHE A 61 13.40 -8.76 -11.65
N VAL A 62 12.24 -9.39 -11.84
CA VAL A 62 11.72 -10.43 -10.97
C VAL A 62 11.28 -11.62 -11.79
N GLU A 63 11.58 -12.82 -11.32
CA GLU A 63 11.20 -14.06 -11.99
C GLU A 63 9.85 -14.61 -11.47
N PRO A 64 9.14 -15.40 -12.28
CA PRO A 64 7.96 -16.15 -11.82
C PRO A 64 8.31 -17.10 -10.67
N LEU A 65 7.53 -17.05 -9.60
CA LEU A 65 7.74 -17.83 -8.38
C LEU A 65 6.95 -19.15 -8.32
N ASN A 66 6.15 -19.45 -9.35
CA ASN A 66 5.19 -20.56 -9.34
C ASN A 66 5.84 -21.91 -8.96
N SER A 67 6.99 -22.24 -9.55
CA SER A 67 7.70 -23.50 -9.28
C SER A 67 8.24 -23.60 -7.85
N TYR A 68 8.71 -22.48 -7.28
CA TYR A 68 9.19 -22.43 -5.90
C TYR A 68 8.04 -22.57 -4.91
N ILE A 69 6.90 -21.94 -5.20
CA ILE A 69 5.67 -22.01 -4.41
C ILE A 69 5.11 -23.44 -4.39
N GLU A 70 5.04 -24.07 -5.57
CA GLU A 70 4.61 -25.47 -5.70
C GLU A 70 5.51 -26.41 -4.90
N LYS A 71 6.83 -26.25 -5.02
CA LYS A 71 7.81 -27.04 -4.26
C LYS A 71 7.70 -26.84 -2.75
N ALA A 72 7.34 -25.63 -2.32
CA ALA A 72 7.12 -25.31 -0.91
C ALA A 72 5.78 -25.86 -0.38
N GLY A 73 4.89 -26.33 -1.26
CA GLY A 73 3.57 -26.84 -0.88
C GLY A 73 2.64 -25.75 -0.35
N VAL A 74 2.85 -24.50 -0.77
CA VAL A 74 1.99 -23.36 -0.40
C VAL A 74 1.19 -22.89 -1.62
N THR A 75 0.08 -22.23 -1.35
CA THR A 75 -0.83 -21.69 -2.37
C THR A 75 -1.06 -20.20 -2.12
N LEU A 76 -1.53 -19.47 -3.13
CA LEU A 76 -1.92 -18.06 -2.96
C LEU A 76 -3.04 -17.88 -1.93
N ASP A 77 -3.88 -18.90 -1.73
CA ASP A 77 -4.99 -18.88 -0.78
C ASP A 77 -4.52 -18.96 0.69
N ASP A 78 -3.26 -19.35 0.93
CA ASP A 78 -2.63 -19.29 2.26
C ASP A 78 -2.29 -17.84 2.68
N PHE A 79 -2.41 -16.88 1.76
CA PHE A 79 -2.10 -15.47 1.97
C PHE A 79 -3.36 -14.60 2.01
N GLN A 80 -3.23 -13.40 2.56
CA GLN A 80 -4.32 -12.41 2.55
C GLN A 80 -4.71 -12.05 1.10
N PRO A 81 -5.98 -11.70 0.81
CA PRO A 81 -6.46 -11.44 -0.55
C PRO A 81 -5.65 -10.42 -1.36
N GLY A 82 -4.96 -9.49 -0.68
CA GLY A 82 -4.04 -8.54 -1.31
C GLY A 82 -2.86 -9.18 -2.04
N ALA A 83 -2.56 -10.47 -1.82
CA ALA A 83 -1.50 -11.20 -2.49
C ALA A 83 -1.73 -11.30 -4.01
N GLN A 84 -2.98 -11.17 -4.46
CA GLN A 84 -3.34 -11.11 -5.87
C GLN A 84 -2.70 -9.93 -6.62
N ALA A 85 -2.26 -8.88 -5.92
CA ALA A 85 -1.51 -7.78 -6.52
C ALA A 85 -0.16 -8.24 -7.11
N ALA A 86 0.37 -9.39 -6.68
CA ALA A 86 1.60 -9.98 -7.19
C ALA A 86 1.39 -10.91 -8.40
N VAL A 87 0.16 -11.08 -8.87
CA VAL A 87 -0.17 -11.99 -9.98
C VAL A 87 -0.30 -11.22 -11.28
N LYS A 88 0.39 -11.69 -12.34
CA LYS A 88 0.27 -11.15 -13.70
C LYS A 88 0.33 -12.29 -14.71
N ASP A 89 -0.64 -12.33 -15.62
CA ASP A 89 -0.71 -13.33 -16.70
C ASP A 89 -0.59 -14.79 -16.20
N GLY A 90 -1.14 -15.09 -15.02
CA GLY A 90 -1.10 -16.42 -14.38
C GLY A 90 0.19 -16.74 -13.61
N ASN A 91 1.19 -15.86 -13.68
CA ASN A 91 2.45 -15.98 -12.95
C ASN A 91 2.43 -15.17 -11.64
N ILE A 92 3.07 -15.71 -10.61
CA ILE A 92 3.19 -15.09 -9.29
C ILE A 92 4.58 -14.47 -9.20
N TYR A 93 4.69 -13.16 -9.00
CA TYR A 93 5.97 -12.45 -9.00
C TYR A 93 6.42 -11.98 -7.61
N GLY A 94 5.66 -12.30 -6.57
CA GLY A 94 5.98 -11.90 -5.21
C GLY A 94 5.15 -12.63 -4.16
N LEU A 95 5.68 -12.72 -2.94
CA LEU A 95 4.99 -13.30 -1.79
C LEU A 95 4.62 -12.19 -0.80
N LEU A 96 3.35 -12.16 -0.42
CA LEU A 96 2.84 -11.19 0.52
C LEU A 96 3.26 -11.56 1.95
N PHE A 97 4.21 -10.82 2.52
CA PHE A 97 4.65 -11.04 3.90
C PHE A 97 4.06 -10.03 4.89
N LEU A 98 3.62 -8.86 4.42
CA LEU A 98 3.11 -7.79 5.27
C LEU A 98 2.02 -7.00 4.55
N VAL A 99 0.94 -6.73 5.28
CA VAL A 99 -0.18 -5.88 4.85
C VAL A 99 -0.27 -4.68 5.76
N ASN A 100 -0.47 -3.50 5.15
CA ASN A 100 -0.62 -2.23 5.85
C ASN A 100 -2.04 -1.69 5.68
N PRO A 101 -3.03 -2.23 6.42
CA PRO A 101 -4.39 -1.72 6.34
C PRO A 101 -4.43 -0.27 6.83
N ARG A 102 -5.20 0.56 6.13
CA ARG A 102 -5.41 1.95 6.52
C ARG A 102 -6.56 2.00 7.52
N ALA A 103 -6.27 2.55 8.70
CA ALA A 103 -7.25 2.74 9.77
C ALA A 103 -7.29 4.22 10.19
N MET A 104 -8.47 4.71 10.54
CA MET A 104 -8.62 6.04 11.12
C MET A 104 -8.42 5.95 12.63
N PHE A 105 -7.37 6.59 13.13
CA PHE A 105 -7.17 6.79 14.55
C PHE A 105 -7.93 8.04 15.01
N TYR A 106 -8.63 7.94 16.13
CA TYR A 106 -9.32 9.08 16.73
C TYR A 106 -9.19 9.04 18.25
N HIS A 107 -9.17 10.23 18.87
CA HIS A 107 -9.14 10.33 20.32
C HIS A 107 -10.57 10.18 20.87
N GLY A 108 -10.89 9.03 21.47
CA GLY A 108 -12.25 8.73 21.95
C GLY A 108 -12.82 9.77 22.93
N GLY A 109 -11.97 10.48 23.67
CA GLY A 109 -12.40 11.56 24.56
C GLY A 109 -13.06 12.75 23.86
N LEU A 110 -12.78 12.99 22.58
CA LEU A 110 -13.40 14.07 21.81
C LEU A 110 -14.87 13.75 21.43
N PHE A 111 -15.27 12.48 21.47
CA PHE A 111 -16.57 12.02 20.98
C PHE A 111 -17.48 11.49 22.09
N ARG A 112 -17.04 11.52 23.36
CA ARG A 112 -17.81 11.03 24.53
C ARG A 112 -19.09 11.83 24.79
N ASN A 113 -19.09 13.13 24.53
CA ASN A 113 -20.20 14.01 24.89
C ASN A 113 -21.28 14.14 23.79
N GLU A 114 -21.02 13.65 22.57
CA GLU A 114 -21.90 13.89 21.42
C GLU A 114 -22.55 12.61 20.84
N GLY A 115 -22.40 11.46 21.49
CA GLY A 115 -23.11 10.23 21.12
C GLY A 115 -22.78 9.69 19.72
N TYR A 116 -21.65 10.08 19.12
CA TYR A 116 -21.29 9.65 17.77
C TYR A 116 -20.94 8.16 17.73
N ARG A 117 -21.75 7.39 16.99
CA ARG A 117 -21.38 6.04 16.54
C ARG A 117 -20.27 6.12 15.49
N TYR A 118 -19.37 5.13 15.47
CA TYR A 118 -18.21 5.04 14.56
C TYR A 118 -18.50 5.40 13.09
N GLN A 119 -19.63 4.94 12.53
CA GLN A 119 -20.02 5.26 11.13
C GLN A 119 -20.31 6.75 10.89
N ARG A 120 -20.74 7.48 11.92
CA ARG A 120 -21.01 8.91 11.84
C ARG A 120 -19.72 9.73 11.97
N ILE A 121 -18.75 9.24 12.76
CA ILE A 121 -17.42 9.87 12.93
C ILE A 121 -16.73 10.00 11.57
N TRP A 122 -16.72 8.96 10.73
CA TRP A 122 -16.12 9.03 9.39
C TRP A 122 -16.73 10.14 8.52
N ARG A 123 -18.07 10.20 8.42
CA ARG A 123 -18.76 11.24 7.61
C ARG A 123 -18.52 12.64 8.16
N SER A 124 -18.59 12.80 9.49
CA SER A 124 -18.35 14.07 10.16
C SER A 124 -16.89 14.52 10.02
N SER A 125 -15.91 13.62 10.13
CA SER A 125 -14.50 13.91 9.89
C SER A 125 -14.23 14.39 8.45
N MET A 126 -14.87 13.76 7.45
CA MET A 126 -14.74 14.18 6.05
C MET A 126 -15.33 15.58 5.80
N GLN A 127 -16.49 15.90 6.39
CA GLN A 127 -17.10 17.24 6.31
C GLN A 127 -16.24 18.29 7.04
N LEU A 128 -15.67 17.93 8.19
CA LEU A 128 -14.78 18.81 8.94
C LEU A 128 -13.50 19.12 8.15
N CYS A 129 -12.88 18.12 7.51
CA CYS A 129 -11.75 18.35 6.60
C CYS A 129 -12.10 19.34 5.49
N GLU A 130 -13.20 19.13 4.77
CA GLU A 130 -13.63 20.00 3.66
C GLU A 130 -13.96 21.44 4.11
N SER A 131 -14.54 21.59 5.31
CA SER A 131 -14.80 22.91 5.92
C SER A 131 -13.50 23.60 6.38
N SER A 132 -12.51 22.83 6.84
CA SER A 132 -11.23 23.34 7.33
C SER A 132 -10.29 23.80 6.21
N GLU A 133 -10.41 23.22 5.00
CA GLU A 133 -9.74 23.73 3.80
C GLU A 133 -10.26 25.13 3.41
N LYS A 134 -11.54 25.41 3.71
CA LYS A 134 -12.18 26.71 3.46
C LYS A 134 -12.04 27.69 4.63
N GLY A 135 -11.52 27.26 5.79
CA GLY A 135 -11.56 28.01 7.05
C GLY A 135 -10.35 27.79 7.95
N ARG A 136 -9.65 28.89 8.24
CA ARG A 136 -8.44 28.97 9.08
C ARG A 136 -8.76 28.72 10.57
N ARG A 137 -9.16 27.50 10.99
CA ARG A 137 -9.23 27.09 12.41
C ARG A 137 -8.81 25.62 12.61
N SER A 138 -7.95 25.41 13.59
CA SER A 138 -7.38 24.13 14.04
C SER A 138 -8.45 23.07 14.30
N SER A 139 -8.82 22.35 13.24
CA SER A 139 -9.48 21.06 13.30
C SER A 139 -8.48 20.05 13.87
N GLY A 140 -8.89 19.20 14.81
CA GLY A 140 -8.07 18.13 15.39
C GLY A 140 -7.71 17.00 14.42
N VAL A 141 -7.65 17.31 13.12
CA VAL A 141 -7.14 16.46 12.03
C VAL A 141 -5.85 17.12 11.55
N SER A 142 -4.76 16.36 11.48
CA SER A 142 -3.45 16.90 11.09
C SER A 142 -3.56 17.66 9.76
N ARG A 143 -3.22 18.96 9.80
CA ARG A 143 -3.23 19.87 8.64
C ARG A 143 -2.01 19.73 7.75
N HIS A 144 -1.03 18.96 8.17
CA HIS A 144 0.18 18.69 7.41
C HIS A 144 0.14 17.22 7.00
N MET A 145 -0.38 16.95 5.80
CA MET A 145 -0.37 15.63 5.20
C MET A 145 0.61 15.64 4.03
N PRO A 146 1.76 14.95 4.13
CA PRO A 146 2.64 14.77 2.97
C PRO A 146 1.88 14.02 1.86
N ASN A 147 2.21 14.32 0.60
CA ASN A 147 1.47 13.93 -0.61
C ASN A 147 0.95 12.46 -0.69
N ARG A 148 1.60 11.48 -0.04
CA ARG A 148 1.14 10.08 0.00
C ARG A 148 -0.08 9.85 0.92
N GLU A 149 -0.26 10.64 1.96
CA GLU A 149 -1.42 10.52 2.87
C GLU A 149 -2.69 11.13 2.25
N THR A 150 -2.55 12.17 1.43
CA THR A 150 -3.65 12.72 0.61
C THR A 150 -4.20 11.67 -0.37
N GLN A 151 -3.32 10.89 -1.00
CA GLN A 151 -3.73 9.74 -1.84
C GLN A 151 -4.51 8.71 -1.02
N THR A 152 -4.14 8.51 0.24
CA THR A 152 -4.78 7.51 1.13
C THR A 152 -6.22 7.89 1.46
N ILE A 153 -6.50 9.16 1.77
CA ILE A 153 -7.89 9.63 2.02
C ILE A 153 -8.70 9.60 0.73
N TYR A 154 -8.09 9.97 -0.39
CA TYR A 154 -8.75 9.94 -1.70
C TYR A 154 -9.12 8.50 -2.10
N LEU A 155 -8.20 7.56 -1.92
CA LEU A 155 -8.41 6.12 -2.11
C LEU A 155 -9.55 5.58 -1.22
N ALA A 156 -9.57 5.93 0.06
CA ALA A 156 -10.66 5.53 0.96
C ALA A 156 -12.03 6.06 0.49
N LYS A 157 -12.08 7.29 -0.05
CA LYS A 157 -13.30 7.89 -0.61
C LYS A 157 -13.74 7.22 -1.91
N LEU A 158 -12.79 6.81 -2.74
CA LEU A 158 -13.01 6.11 -4.00
C LEU A 158 -13.53 4.68 -3.78
N CYS A 159 -12.89 3.91 -2.91
CA CYS A 159 -13.37 2.57 -2.53
C CYS A 159 -14.80 2.62 -1.95
N GLN A 160 -15.15 3.64 -1.16
CA GLN A 160 -16.52 3.81 -0.64
C GLN A 160 -17.56 4.20 -1.69
N SER A 161 -17.13 4.83 -2.78
CA SER A 161 -18.01 5.22 -3.88
C SER A 161 -18.07 4.18 -5.00
N SER A 162 -17.45 3.00 -4.80
CA SER A 162 -17.30 1.95 -5.82
C SER A 162 -16.60 2.45 -7.09
N LEU A 163 -15.81 3.51 -6.97
CA LEU A 163 -15.02 4.09 -8.05
C LEU A 163 -13.58 3.65 -7.85
N ASP A 164 -13.01 2.92 -8.80
CA ASP A 164 -11.57 2.61 -8.81
C ASP A 164 -10.77 3.71 -9.52
N LEU A 165 -9.49 3.83 -9.15
CA LEU A 165 -8.59 4.85 -9.71
C LEU A 165 -8.35 4.70 -11.22
N ALA A 166 -8.46 3.48 -11.75
CA ALA A 166 -8.42 3.19 -13.19
C ALA A 166 -9.00 1.80 -13.49
N GLU A 167 -9.78 1.66 -14.58
CA GLU A 167 -10.03 0.34 -15.18
C GLU A 167 -8.77 -0.16 -15.89
N PRO A 168 -8.45 -1.47 -15.85
CA PRO A 168 -7.20 -2.04 -16.37
C PRO A 168 -6.87 -1.70 -17.84
N SER A 169 -7.87 -1.34 -18.64
CA SER A 169 -7.73 -1.07 -20.08
C SER A 169 -7.60 0.40 -20.47
N SER A 170 -7.71 1.36 -19.53
CA SER A 170 -7.75 2.79 -19.88
C SER A 170 -6.64 3.60 -19.23
N ARG A 171 -5.77 4.21 -20.05
CA ARG A 171 -4.72 5.17 -19.62
C ARG A 171 -5.27 6.50 -19.06
N ARG A 172 -6.54 6.56 -18.66
CA ARG A 172 -7.18 7.78 -18.14
C ARG A 172 -7.94 7.45 -16.86
N GLY A 173 -7.40 7.87 -15.73
CA GLY A 173 -8.16 7.89 -14.48
C GLY A 173 -9.41 8.75 -14.67
N ARG A 174 -10.59 8.16 -14.44
CA ARG A 174 -11.85 8.89 -14.45
C ARG A 174 -11.98 9.66 -13.13
N GLN A 175 -11.43 10.87 -13.07
CA GLN A 175 -11.99 11.87 -12.18
C GLN A 175 -13.31 12.35 -12.77
N GLN A 176 -14.42 11.65 -12.49
CA GLN A 176 -15.72 12.29 -12.64
C GLN A 176 -15.81 13.37 -11.56
N GLN A 177 -15.70 14.64 -11.98
CA GLN A 177 -16.15 15.72 -11.11
C GLN A 177 -17.64 15.48 -10.80
N PRO A 178 -18.06 15.52 -9.54
CA PRO A 178 -19.48 15.39 -9.22
C PRO A 178 -20.22 16.53 -9.91
N SER A 179 -21.15 16.19 -10.81
CA SER A 179 -21.97 17.17 -11.51
C SER A 179 -22.63 18.07 -10.48
N ARG A 180 -22.36 19.38 -10.52
CA ARG A 180 -23.04 20.38 -9.70
C ARG A 180 -24.53 20.32 -10.00
N LYS A 181 -25.31 19.56 -9.23
CA LYS A 181 -26.76 19.72 -9.19
C LYS A 181 -27.05 21.08 -8.57
N ARG A 182 -27.31 22.05 -9.44
CA ARG A 182 -27.80 23.39 -9.11
C ARG A 182 -29.16 23.21 -8.45
N TRP A 183 -29.23 23.38 -7.14
CA TRP A 183 -30.49 23.51 -6.43
C TRP A 183 -31.21 24.75 -6.97
N LYS A 184 -32.32 24.56 -7.69
CA LYS A 184 -33.28 25.63 -7.93
C LYS A 184 -34.16 25.75 -6.67
N ARG A 185 -34.32 27.00 -6.23
CA ARG A 185 -35.21 27.42 -5.14
C ARG A 185 -36.64 27.01 -5.42
#